data_AF-A0A358R344-F1
#
_entry.id   AF-A0A358R344-F1
#
_cell.length_a   1.000
_cell.length_b   1.000
_cell.length_c   1.000
_cell.angle_alpha   90.00
_cell.angle_beta   90.00
_cell.angle_gamma   90.00
#
_symmetry.space_group_name_H-M   'P 1'
#
loop_
_entity.id
_entity.type
_entity.pdbx_description
1 polymer ?
#
loop_
_entity_poly.entity_id
_entity_poly.type
_entity_poly.pdbx_seq_one_letter_code
_entity_poly.pdbx_strand_id
1 'polypeptide(L)'
;AEVQYVVDDTMDPEATTLIVEDGVVTNGTVIFNDVAIEPIYVDDANTETFTGLITVGEGVSFSTMDGEEVGRLHGAVIENGAPLTALAFEAGLPFEGGRYIVTICVLMFAISTSISWSYYGDRAIQYLAGDRSILPYKVVYIAMHFVGAVLTLEVIWAIGDIALGLMTFPNLIALFALSGVVYKSTKEYFDRMAKSSDS
;
A
#
# COMPACT_ATOMS: atom_id res chain seq x y z
N ALA A 1 2.93 8.02 13.02
CA ALA A 1 1.62 7.34 13.08
C ALA A 1 1.24 7.27 14.55
N GLU A 2 0.01 7.66 14.89
CA GLU A 2 -0.47 7.76 16.26
C GLU A 2 -1.28 6.50 16.58
N VAL A 3 -0.98 5.82 17.67
CA VAL A 3 -1.73 4.63 18.11
C VAL A 3 -2.99 5.13 18.82
N GLN A 4 -4.17 4.69 18.36
CA GLN A 4 -5.44 5.00 18.99
C GLN A 4 -5.89 3.81 19.84
N TYR A 5 -6.65 4.06 20.91
CA TYR A 5 -7.17 2.99 21.77
C TYR A 5 -8.63 3.27 22.13
N VAL A 6 -9.41 2.20 22.26
CA VAL A 6 -10.81 2.26 22.68
C VAL A 6 -10.98 1.31 23.86
N VAL A 7 -11.25 1.87 25.04
CA VAL A 7 -11.62 1.08 26.24
C VAL A 7 -13.11 0.79 26.16
N ASP A 8 -13.54 -0.44 26.44
CA ASP A 8 -14.97 -0.76 26.42
C ASP A 8 -15.68 -0.07 27.60
N ASP A 9 -16.62 0.81 27.29
CA ASP A 9 -17.20 1.86 28.15
C ASP A 9 -18.21 1.31 29.19
N THR A 10 -17.94 0.15 29.78
CA THR A 10 -18.77 -0.44 30.84
C THR A 10 -18.15 -0.37 32.23
N MET A 11 -16.88 0.05 32.33
CA MET A 11 -16.18 0.28 33.59
C MET A 11 -15.24 1.49 33.49
N ASP A 12 -15.77 2.66 33.85
CA ASP A 12 -15.04 3.92 34.13
C ASP A 12 -14.53 4.72 32.89
N PRO A 13 -15.11 5.89 32.58
CA PRO A 13 -14.65 6.77 31.49
C PRO A 13 -13.27 7.41 31.72
N GLU A 14 -12.65 7.26 32.90
CA GLU A 14 -11.27 7.65 33.19
C GLU A 14 -10.27 6.47 33.17
N ALA A 15 -10.73 5.27 32.77
CA ALA A 15 -9.86 4.09 32.68
C ALA A 15 -8.77 4.30 31.63
N THR A 16 -7.55 4.59 32.12
CA THR A 16 -6.35 4.77 31.31
C THR A 16 -5.58 3.47 31.13
N THR A 17 -6.03 2.35 31.72
CA THR A 17 -5.27 1.10 31.75
C THR A 17 -5.98 -0.02 31.00
N LEU A 18 -5.30 -0.59 30.00
CA LEU A 18 -5.70 -1.80 29.30
C LEU A 18 -5.00 -3.02 29.92
N ILE A 19 -5.73 -4.12 30.03
CA ILE A 19 -5.24 -5.40 30.53
C ILE A 19 -5.02 -6.31 29.32
N VAL A 20 -3.82 -6.87 29.21
CA VAL A 20 -3.44 -7.79 28.14
C VAL A 20 -3.14 -9.14 28.76
N GLU A 21 -3.80 -10.19 28.28
CA GLU A 21 -3.56 -11.58 28.68
C GLU A 21 -3.27 -12.41 27.42
N ASP A 22 -2.13 -13.10 27.41
CA ASP A 22 -1.66 -13.90 26.27
C ASP A 22 -1.68 -13.13 24.93
N GLY A 23 -1.37 -11.83 24.98
CA GLY A 23 -1.32 -10.94 23.83
C GLY A 23 -2.67 -10.37 23.39
N VAL A 24 -3.79 -10.72 24.04
CA VAL A 24 -5.14 -10.22 23.72
C VAL A 24 -5.58 -9.20 24.77
N VAL A 25 -6.18 -8.09 24.33
CA VAL A 25 -6.67 -7.05 25.24
C VAL A 25 -8.04 -7.49 25.78
N THR A 26 -8.19 -7.56 27.10
CA THR A 26 -9.38 -8.15 27.74
C THR A 26 -10.45 -7.12 28.13
N ASN A 27 -10.08 -5.85 28.27
CA ASN A 27 -10.96 -4.76 28.71
C ASN A 27 -11.08 -3.61 27.68
N GLY A 28 -10.75 -3.86 26.42
CA GLY A 28 -10.79 -2.86 25.35
C GLY A 28 -10.21 -3.38 24.05
N THR A 29 -9.86 -2.47 23.15
CA THR A 29 -9.21 -2.78 21.88
C THR A 29 -8.17 -1.70 21.56
N VAL A 30 -6.99 -2.13 21.15
CA VAL A 30 -5.96 -1.22 20.65
C VAL A 30 -6.09 -1.16 19.13
N ILE A 31 -6.17 0.05 18.57
CA ILE A 31 -6.40 0.30 17.15
C ILE A 31 -5.22 1.06 16.55
N PHE A 32 -4.67 0.52 15.47
CA PHE A 32 -3.66 1.20 14.67
C PHE A 32 -4.16 1.34 13.23
N ASN A 33 -4.25 2.57 12.72
CA ASN A 33 -4.80 2.87 11.39
C ASN A 33 -6.18 2.20 11.15
N ASP A 34 -7.12 2.37 12.08
CA ASP A 34 -8.49 1.81 12.03
C ASP A 34 -8.58 0.27 12.05
N VAL A 35 -7.49 -0.43 12.40
CA VAL A 35 -7.45 -1.90 12.53
C VAL A 35 -7.04 -2.29 13.95
N ALA A 36 -7.77 -3.25 14.55
CA ALA A 36 -7.39 -3.83 15.84
C ALA A 36 -6.04 -4.54 15.75
N ILE A 37 -5.13 -4.24 16.67
CA ILE A 37 -3.77 -4.81 16.70
C ILE A 37 -3.62 -5.81 17.84
N GLU A 38 -4.08 -7.03 17.57
CA GLU A 38 -3.93 -8.19 18.45
C GLU A 38 -3.46 -9.39 17.61
N PRO A 39 -2.54 -10.23 18.10
CA PRO A 39 -1.94 -10.21 19.43
C PRO A 39 -0.79 -9.18 19.60
N ILE A 40 -0.49 -8.84 20.85
CA ILE A 40 0.64 -8.01 21.28
C ILE A 40 1.76 -8.93 21.78
N TYR A 41 3.00 -8.64 21.36
CA TYR A 41 4.21 -9.43 21.60
C TYR A 41 5.29 -8.61 22.32
N VAL A 42 6.20 -9.32 23.00
CA VAL A 42 7.38 -8.73 23.66
C VAL A 42 8.57 -8.65 22.71
N ASP A 43 8.55 -9.42 21.61
CA ASP A 43 9.65 -9.56 20.67
C ASP A 43 9.29 -9.12 19.24
N ASP A 44 10.29 -8.66 18.48
CA ASP A 44 10.17 -8.30 17.07
C ASP A 44 9.73 -9.46 16.16
N ALA A 45 9.99 -10.71 16.58
CA ALA A 45 9.68 -11.89 15.77
C ALA A 45 8.24 -12.40 15.96
N ASN A 46 7.43 -11.73 16.79
CA ASN A 46 6.06 -12.11 17.13
C ASN A 46 5.97 -13.56 17.66
N THR A 47 6.87 -13.95 18.56
CA THR A 47 6.96 -15.32 19.08
C THR A 47 6.50 -15.46 20.54
N GLU A 48 6.63 -14.41 21.34
CA GLU A 48 6.26 -14.37 22.76
C GLU A 48 5.19 -13.32 23.00
N THR A 49 4.00 -13.78 23.38
CA THR A 49 2.86 -12.90 23.64
C THR A 49 3.05 -12.14 24.94
N PHE A 50 2.63 -10.87 24.96
CA PHE A 50 2.71 -10.02 26.14
C PHE A 50 1.53 -10.27 27.08
N THR A 51 1.81 -10.37 28.38
CA THR A 51 0.81 -10.40 29.44
C THR A 51 1.14 -9.34 30.49
N GLY A 52 0.23 -8.39 30.70
CA GLY A 52 0.47 -7.24 31.57
C GLY A 52 -0.52 -6.11 31.38
N LEU A 53 -0.12 -4.91 31.79
CA LEU A 53 -0.91 -3.69 31.77
C LEU A 53 -0.29 -2.69 30.79
N ILE A 54 -1.15 -2.02 30.03
CA ILE A 54 -0.81 -0.87 29.20
C ILE A 54 -1.51 0.35 29.78
N THR A 55 -0.76 1.29 30.35
CA THR A 55 -1.31 2.52 30.93
C THR A 55 -1.07 3.70 30.00
N VAL A 56 -2.13 4.41 29.66
CA VAL A 56 -2.16 5.55 28.73
C VAL A 56 -2.55 6.81 29.50
N GLY A 57 -1.54 7.52 30.02
CA GLY A 57 -1.69 8.78 30.77
C GLY A 57 -1.03 9.95 30.03
N GLU A 58 -0.12 10.67 30.70
CA GLU A 58 0.74 11.70 30.03
C GLU A 58 1.71 11.07 29.00
N GLY A 59 1.89 9.75 29.05
CA GLY A 59 2.57 8.92 28.06
C GLY A 59 2.02 7.50 28.11
N VAL A 60 2.55 6.62 27.24
CA VAL A 60 2.19 5.19 27.23
C VAL A 60 3.28 4.41 27.98
N SER A 61 2.92 3.72 29.05
CA SER A 61 3.79 2.80 29.78
C SER A 61 3.24 1.37 29.72
N PHE A 62 4.16 0.41 29.76
CA PHE A 62 3.87 -1.02 29.68
C PHE A 62 4.47 -1.69 30.91
N SER A 63 3.69 -2.47 31.65
CA SER A 63 4.18 -3.22 32.81
C SER A 63 3.69 -4.67 32.80
N THR A 64 4.52 -5.61 33.20
CA THR A 64 4.08 -7.00 33.39
C THR A 64 3.13 -7.11 34.59
N MET A 65 2.41 -8.23 34.72
CA MET A 65 1.58 -8.50 35.92
C MET A 65 2.41 -8.49 37.22
N ASP A 66 3.72 -8.72 37.12
CA ASP A 66 4.68 -8.66 38.24
C ASP A 66 5.23 -7.25 38.50
N GLY A 67 4.82 -6.24 37.72
CA GLY A 67 5.20 -4.84 37.90
C GLY A 67 6.53 -4.44 37.26
N GLU A 68 7.10 -5.26 36.37
CA GLU A 68 8.30 -4.92 35.61
C GLU A 68 7.95 -4.03 34.41
N GLU A 69 8.62 -2.87 34.26
CA GLU A 69 8.41 -2.00 33.11
C GLU A 69 9.03 -2.59 31.84
N VAL A 70 8.22 -2.68 30.78
CA VAL A 70 8.65 -3.11 29.46
C VAL A 70 8.84 -1.88 28.58
N GLY A 71 10.02 -1.76 27.95
CA GLY A 71 10.35 -0.56 27.17
C GLY A 71 9.60 -0.43 25.85
N ARG A 72 9.21 -1.55 25.22
CA ARG A 72 8.52 -1.60 23.92
C ARG A 72 7.68 -2.87 23.80
N LEU A 73 6.55 -2.75 23.14
CA LEU A 73 5.69 -3.86 22.73
C LEU A 73 5.52 -3.86 21.22
N HIS A 74 5.29 -5.04 20.66
CA HIS A 74 5.18 -5.28 19.23
C HIS A 74 3.76 -5.75 18.92
N GLY A 75 2.97 -4.96 18.20
CA GLY A 75 1.67 -5.42 17.72
C GLY A 75 1.84 -6.20 16.43
N ALA A 76 1.03 -7.24 16.21
CA ALA A 76 0.85 -7.83 14.89
C ALA A 76 0.12 -6.84 13.96
N VAL A 77 0.79 -5.75 13.58
CA VAL A 77 0.29 -4.86 12.53
C VAL A 77 0.32 -5.67 11.24
N ILE A 78 -0.85 -5.91 10.67
CA ILE A 78 -0.97 -6.56 9.38
C ILE A 78 -0.15 -5.75 8.37
N GLU A 79 0.77 -6.40 7.66
CA GLU A 79 1.58 -5.76 6.64
C GLU A 79 0.71 -4.98 5.64
N ASN A 80 1.09 -3.73 5.39
CA ASN A 80 0.36 -2.81 4.52
C ASN A 80 0.16 -3.39 3.11
N GLY A 81 -1.03 -3.15 2.52
CA GLY A 81 -1.33 -3.44 1.12
C GLY A 81 -2.06 -4.77 0.91
N ALA A 82 -1.46 -5.67 0.12
CA ALA A 82 -2.12 -6.91 -0.31
C ALA A 82 -2.46 -7.87 0.85
N PRO A 83 -1.59 -8.11 1.86
CA PRO A 83 -1.91 -8.98 2.99
C PRO A 83 -3.09 -8.47 3.83
N LEU A 84 -3.16 -7.16 4.07
CA LEU A 84 -4.29 -6.51 4.77
C LEU A 84 -5.61 -6.69 4.04
N THR A 85 -5.63 -6.48 2.73
CA THR A 85 -6.83 -6.71 1.93
C THR A 85 -7.24 -8.18 1.96
N ALA A 86 -6.28 -9.10 1.94
CA ALA A 86 -6.56 -10.52 1.95
C ALA A 86 -7.17 -10.99 3.28
N LEU A 87 -6.70 -10.45 4.41
CA LEU A 87 -7.30 -10.70 5.74
C LEU A 87 -8.69 -10.07 5.88
N ALA A 88 -8.89 -8.85 5.38
CA ALA A 88 -10.21 -8.22 5.37
C ALA A 88 -11.23 -9.05 4.57
N PHE A 89 -10.83 -9.63 3.44
CA PHE A 89 -11.68 -10.51 2.65
C PHE A 89 -11.92 -11.87 3.32
N GLU A 90 -10.94 -12.41 4.04
CA GLU A 90 -11.13 -13.63 4.83
C GLU A 90 -12.15 -13.41 5.95
N ALA A 91 -12.07 -12.27 6.65
CA ALA A 91 -13.01 -11.94 7.73
C ALA A 91 -14.41 -11.53 7.21
N GLY A 92 -14.48 -10.87 6.06
CA GLY A 92 -15.73 -10.31 5.54
C GLY A 92 -16.60 -11.28 4.72
N LEU A 93 -16.04 -12.40 4.25
CA LEU A 93 -16.77 -13.35 3.42
C LEU A 93 -17.35 -14.51 4.27
N PRO A 94 -18.56 -15.01 3.94
CA PRO A 94 -19.23 -16.06 4.71
C PRO A 94 -18.65 -17.47 4.45
N PHE A 95 -17.54 -17.58 3.72
CA PHE A 95 -16.89 -18.84 3.38
C PHE A 95 -15.38 -18.73 3.56
N GLU A 96 -14.75 -19.84 3.93
CA GLU A 96 -13.30 -19.94 4.09
C GLU A 96 -12.60 -19.81 2.73
N GLY A 97 -11.57 -18.96 2.66
CA GLY A 97 -10.76 -18.78 1.45
C GLY A 97 -10.91 -17.43 0.74
N GLY A 98 -11.52 -16.42 1.37
CA GLY A 98 -11.53 -15.04 0.89
C GLY A 98 -10.12 -14.51 0.57
N ARG A 99 -9.12 -14.90 1.37
CA ARG A 99 -7.70 -14.58 1.16
C ARG A 99 -7.18 -15.08 -0.19
N TYR A 100 -7.56 -16.28 -0.63
CA TYR A 100 -7.07 -16.85 -1.88
C TYR A 100 -7.60 -16.11 -3.11
N ILE A 101 -8.82 -15.59 -3.03
CA ILE A 101 -9.40 -14.75 -4.10
C ILE A 101 -8.52 -13.52 -4.30
N VAL A 102 -8.17 -12.84 -3.21
CA VAL A 102 -7.29 -11.65 -3.27
C VAL A 102 -5.93 -12.02 -3.84
N THR A 103 -5.31 -13.12 -3.41
CA THR A 103 -4.03 -13.59 -3.96
C THR A 103 -4.09 -13.81 -5.48
N ILE A 104 -5.13 -14.49 -5.98
CA ILE A 104 -5.32 -14.73 -7.41
C ILE A 104 -5.52 -13.42 -8.17
N CYS A 105 -6.35 -12.52 -7.64
CA CYS A 105 -6.58 -11.20 -8.24
C CYS A 105 -5.30 -10.38 -8.34
N VAL A 106 -4.51 -10.33 -7.26
CA VAL A 106 -3.22 -9.61 -7.25
C VAL A 106 -2.24 -10.21 -8.26
N LEU A 107 -2.17 -11.55 -8.36
CA LEU A 107 -1.34 -12.22 -9.36
C LEU A 107 -1.74 -11.84 -10.80
N MET A 108 -3.04 -11.92 -11.11
CA MET A 108 -3.54 -11.54 -12.44
C MET A 108 -3.30 -10.07 -12.75
N PHE A 109 -3.50 -9.20 -11.75
CA PHE A 109 -3.26 -7.77 -11.88
C PHE A 109 -1.77 -7.48 -12.15
N ALA A 110 -0.86 -8.12 -11.40
CA ALA A 110 0.58 -7.98 -11.59
C ALA A 110 1.02 -8.40 -12.99
N ILE A 111 0.50 -9.52 -13.50
CA ILE A 111 0.79 -10.00 -14.87
C ILE A 111 0.27 -9.01 -15.92
N SER A 112 -0.99 -8.57 -15.81
CA SER A 112 -1.58 -7.63 -16.78
C SER A 112 -0.84 -6.28 -16.81
N THR A 113 -0.41 -5.81 -15.64
CA THR A 113 0.37 -4.59 -15.47
C THR A 113 1.75 -4.77 -16.10
N SER A 114 2.44 -5.88 -15.82
CA SER A 114 3.75 -6.21 -16.41
C SER A 114 3.71 -6.23 -17.94
N ILE A 115 2.69 -6.85 -18.53
CA ILE A 115 2.53 -6.88 -20.00
C ILE A 115 2.37 -5.45 -20.55
N SER A 116 1.53 -4.64 -19.91
CA SER A 116 1.27 -3.26 -20.33
C SER A 116 2.54 -2.41 -20.28
N TRP A 117 3.27 -2.44 -19.16
CA TRP A 117 4.52 -1.70 -19.00
C TRP A 117 5.64 -2.21 -19.90
N SER A 118 5.71 -3.52 -20.16
CA SER A 118 6.62 -4.07 -21.17
C SER A 118 6.34 -3.49 -22.55
N TYR A 119 5.07 -3.34 -22.94
CA TYR A 119 4.69 -2.77 -24.24
C TYR A 119 5.01 -1.27 -24.33
N TYR A 120 4.72 -0.49 -23.28
CA TYR A 120 5.05 0.93 -23.27
C TYR A 120 6.56 1.16 -23.39
N GLY A 121 7.37 0.40 -22.65
CA GLY A 121 8.82 0.50 -22.75
C GLY A 121 9.38 0.01 -24.08
N ASP A 122 8.78 -1.01 -24.69
CA ASP A 122 9.11 -1.47 -26.05
C ASP A 122 8.95 -0.34 -27.08
N ARG A 123 7.84 0.40 -27.03
CA ARG A 123 7.63 1.57 -27.89
C ARG A 123 8.60 2.72 -27.58
N ALA A 124 8.87 2.98 -26.30
CA ALA A 124 9.77 4.05 -25.88
C ALA A 124 11.22 3.80 -26.32
N ILE A 125 11.74 2.57 -26.13
CA ILE A 125 13.11 2.24 -26.52
C ILE A 125 13.26 2.14 -28.05
N GLN A 126 12.21 1.71 -28.76
CA GLN A 126 12.17 1.73 -30.20
C GLN A 126 12.25 3.17 -30.74
N TYR A 127 11.52 4.12 -30.13
CA TYR A 127 11.60 5.53 -30.50
C TYR A 127 12.99 6.13 -30.22
N LEU A 128 13.62 5.78 -29.09
CA LEU A 128 14.91 6.35 -28.68
C LEU A 128 16.12 5.74 -29.42
N ALA A 129 16.11 4.43 -29.65
CA ALA A 129 17.28 3.67 -30.08
C ALA A 129 17.03 2.75 -31.31
N GLY A 130 15.84 2.83 -31.91
CA GLY A 130 15.45 2.07 -33.09
C GLY A 130 15.07 0.61 -32.81
N ASP A 131 14.65 -0.11 -33.86
CA ASP A 131 14.03 -1.45 -33.72
C ASP A 131 14.93 -2.52 -33.09
N ARG A 132 16.25 -2.39 -33.21
CA ARG A 132 17.20 -3.39 -32.71
C ARG A 132 17.35 -3.39 -31.19
N SER A 133 16.92 -2.32 -30.52
CA SER A 133 17.02 -2.16 -29.06
C SER A 133 15.92 -2.89 -28.28
N ILE A 134 14.85 -3.30 -28.97
CA ILE A 134 13.67 -3.96 -28.41
C ILE A 134 14.05 -5.25 -27.66
N LEU A 135 14.83 -6.12 -28.31
CA LEU A 135 15.17 -7.43 -27.73
C LEU A 135 16.05 -7.28 -26.47
N PRO A 136 17.15 -6.49 -26.49
CA PRO A 136 17.90 -6.18 -25.27
C PRO A 136 17.04 -5.62 -24.14
N TYR A 137 16.12 -4.69 -24.45
CA TYR A 137 15.21 -4.11 -23.46
C TYR A 137 14.32 -5.18 -22.80
N LYS A 138 13.72 -6.09 -23.57
CA LYS A 138 12.87 -7.17 -23.02
C LYS A 138 13.64 -8.10 -22.10
N VAL A 139 14.89 -8.41 -22.43
CA VAL A 139 15.76 -9.23 -21.56
C VAL A 139 16.01 -8.52 -20.23
N VAL A 140 16.36 -7.23 -20.27
CA VAL A 140 16.54 -6.42 -19.05
C VAL A 140 15.25 -6.32 -18.26
N TYR A 141 14.11 -6.10 -18.92
CA TYR A 141 12.79 -6.00 -18.28
C TYR A 141 12.43 -7.26 -17.49
N ILE A 142 12.67 -8.45 -18.06
CA ILE A 142 12.45 -9.73 -17.37
C ILE A 142 13.42 -9.87 -16.19
N ALA A 143 14.70 -9.51 -16.35
CA ALA A 143 15.67 -9.55 -15.26
C ALA A 143 15.28 -8.61 -14.10
N MET A 144 14.71 -7.45 -14.39
CA MET A 144 14.23 -6.51 -13.37
C MET A 144 13.06 -7.05 -12.54
N HIS A 145 12.26 -8.01 -13.04
CA HIS A 145 11.24 -8.68 -12.22
C HIS A 145 11.88 -9.51 -11.09
N PHE A 146 13.00 -10.17 -11.39
CA PHE A 146 13.74 -10.91 -10.37
C PHE A 146 14.33 -9.96 -9.32
N VAL A 147 14.90 -8.84 -9.75
CA VAL A 147 15.40 -7.80 -8.82
C VAL A 147 14.27 -7.26 -7.95
N GLY A 148 13.11 -6.98 -8.53
CA GLY A 148 11.92 -6.51 -7.80
C GLY A 148 11.38 -7.52 -6.78
N ALA A 149 11.62 -8.82 -6.97
CA ALA A 149 11.24 -9.84 -6.00
C ALA A 149 12.19 -9.92 -4.79
N VAL A 150 13.39 -9.35 -4.88
CA VAL A 150 14.43 -9.39 -3.83
C VAL A 150 14.52 -8.07 -3.06
N LEU A 151 14.16 -6.94 -3.69
CA LEU A 151 14.18 -5.63 -3.05
C LEU A 151 12.98 -5.43 -2.10
N THR A 152 13.20 -4.64 -1.05
CA THR A 152 12.13 -4.25 -0.12
C THR A 152 11.12 -3.33 -0.79
N LEU A 153 9.85 -3.41 -0.36
CA LEU A 153 8.74 -2.62 -0.91
C LEU A 153 9.02 -1.10 -0.90
N GLU A 154 9.57 -0.56 0.18
CA GLU A 154 9.91 0.86 0.31
C GLU A 154 10.87 1.35 -0.78
N VAL A 155 11.93 0.58 -1.04
CA VAL A 155 12.91 0.90 -2.08
C VAL A 155 12.27 0.87 -3.47
N ILE A 156 11.38 -0.08 -3.74
CA ILE A 156 10.68 -0.18 -5.03
C ILE A 156 9.79 1.04 -5.25
N TRP A 157 9.04 1.46 -4.23
CA TRP A 157 8.21 2.68 -4.30
C TRP A 157 9.07 3.92 -4.51
N ALA A 158 10.17 4.08 -3.77
CA ALA A 158 11.06 5.23 -3.91
C ALA A 158 11.66 5.34 -5.34
N ILE A 159 12.10 4.22 -5.93
CA ILE A 159 12.58 4.19 -7.32
C ILE A 159 11.44 4.52 -8.28
N GLY A 160 10.25 3.99 -8.04
CA GLY A 160 9.04 4.25 -8.83
C GLY A 160 8.67 5.73 -8.86
N ASP A 161 8.67 6.40 -7.71
CA ASP A 161 8.34 7.82 -7.60
C ASP A 161 9.35 8.71 -8.32
N ILE A 162 10.65 8.39 -8.22
CA ILE A 162 11.71 9.11 -8.95
C ILE A 162 11.52 8.94 -10.46
N ALA A 163 11.29 7.71 -10.93
CA ALA A 163 11.09 7.42 -12.34
C ALA A 163 9.82 8.07 -12.89
N LEU A 164 8.72 8.02 -12.13
CA LEU A 164 7.45 8.65 -12.47
C LEU A 164 7.60 10.18 -12.54
N GLY A 165 8.29 10.78 -11.56
CA GLY A 165 8.60 12.20 -11.55
C GLY A 165 9.42 12.63 -12.78
N LEU A 166 10.47 11.86 -13.10
CA LEU A 166 11.34 12.13 -14.25
C LEU A 166 10.58 12.04 -15.59
N MET A 167 9.65 11.09 -15.73
CA MET A 167 8.80 10.96 -16.92
C MET A 167 7.73 12.06 -17.00
N THR A 168 7.10 12.37 -15.86
CA THR A 168 5.95 13.28 -15.80
C THR A 168 6.38 14.73 -16.01
N PHE A 169 7.54 15.13 -15.47
CA PHE A 169 8.03 16.51 -15.56
C PHE A 169 8.14 17.06 -17.00
N PRO A 170 8.87 16.42 -17.94
CA PRO A 170 8.95 16.90 -19.32
C PRO A 170 7.60 16.81 -20.05
N ASN A 171 6.78 15.79 -19.76
CA ASN A 171 5.47 15.62 -20.36
C ASN A 171 4.54 16.79 -19.99
N LEU A 172 4.48 17.16 -18.71
CA LEU A 172 3.68 18.28 -18.25
C LEU A 172 4.12 19.61 -18.90
N ILE A 173 5.43 19.86 -19.01
CA ILE A 173 5.94 21.07 -19.68
C ILE A 173 5.48 21.09 -21.15
N ALA A 174 5.59 19.97 -21.86
CA ALA A 174 5.14 19.86 -23.24
C ALA A 174 3.62 20.08 -23.36
N LEU A 175 2.81 19.51 -22.46
CA LEU A 175 1.36 19.71 -22.44
C LEU A 175 0.99 21.17 -22.21
N PHE A 176 1.66 21.87 -21.28
CA PHE A 176 1.43 23.30 -21.05
C PHE A 176 1.78 24.12 -22.30
N ALA A 177 2.91 23.84 -22.94
CA ALA A 177 3.32 24.53 -24.17
C ALA A 177 2.36 24.25 -25.35
N LEU A 178 1.84 23.03 -25.48
CA LEU A 178 0.93 22.63 -26.56
C LEU A 178 -0.54 22.95 -26.29
N SER A 179 -0.91 23.33 -25.06
CA SER A 179 -2.30 23.59 -24.67
C SER A 179 -3.06 24.52 -25.62
N GLY A 180 -2.42 25.59 -26.09
CA GLY A 180 -3.00 26.52 -27.07
C GLY A 180 -3.20 25.91 -28.46
N VAL A 181 -2.29 25.03 -28.90
CA VAL A 181 -2.40 24.30 -30.18
C VAL A 181 -3.56 23.32 -30.11
N VAL A 182 -3.66 22.56 -29.02
CA VAL A 182 -4.76 21.60 -28.81
C VAL A 182 -6.11 22.32 -28.80
N TYR A 183 -6.21 23.47 -28.12
CA TYR A 183 -7.43 24.28 -28.10
C TYR A 183 -7.85 24.69 -29.53
N LYS A 184 -6.91 25.21 -30.31
CA LYS A 184 -7.16 25.62 -31.70
C LYS A 184 -7.61 24.45 -32.57
N SER A 185 -6.89 23.33 -32.54
CA SER A 185 -7.24 22.13 -33.31
C SER A 185 -8.58 21.54 -32.91
N THR A 186 -8.91 21.56 -31.61
CA THR A 186 -10.21 21.10 -31.10
C THR A 186 -11.34 21.97 -31.63
N LYS A 187 -11.17 23.30 -31.60
CA LYS A 187 -12.17 24.24 -32.14
C LYS A 187 -12.38 24.03 -33.64
N GLU A 188 -11.30 23.93 -34.41
CA GLU A 188 -11.37 23.69 -35.86
C GLU A 188 -12.06 22.36 -36.21
N TYR A 189 -11.85 21.31 -35.41
CA TYR A 189 -12.50 20.02 -35.58
C TYR A 189 -14.03 20.12 -35.39
N PHE A 190 -14.48 20.76 -34.31
CA PHE A 190 -15.92 20.94 -34.04
C PHE A 190 -16.58 21.88 -35.05
N ASP A 191 -15.91 22.95 -35.47
CA ASP A 191 -16.40 23.86 -36.51
C ASP A 191 -16.59 23.12 -37.86
N ARG A 192 -15.70 22.16 -38.18
CA ARG A 192 -15.85 21.31 -39.38
C ARG A 192 -17.01 20.32 -39.25
N MET A 193 -17.17 19.71 -38.07
CA MET A 193 -18.25 18.74 -37.83
C MET A 193 -19.63 19.42 -37.95
N ALA A 194 -19.79 20.63 -37.38
CA ALA A 194 -21.02 21.40 -37.45
C ALA A 194 -21.39 21.82 -38.89
N LYS A 195 -20.40 22.14 -39.72
CA LYS A 195 -20.63 22.46 -41.15
C LYS A 195 -21.05 21.25 -41.99
N SER A 196 -20.60 20.05 -41.64
CA SER A 196 -20.95 18.82 -42.37
C SER A 196 -22.33 18.25 -42.02
N SER A 197 -22.93 18.66 -40.90
CA SER A 197 -24.28 18.22 -40.49
C SER A 197 -25.41 19.07 -41.08
N ASP A 198 -25.08 20.22 -41.69
CA ASP A 198 -26.04 21.20 -42.23
C ASP A 198 -26.12 21.18 -43.77
N SER A 199 -25.45 20.21 -44.41
CA SER A 199 -25.41 19.96 -45.87
C SER A 199 -25.93 18.56 -46.21
#